data_AF-A0A7Y0EYK7-F1
#
_entry.id   AF-A0A7Y0EYK7-F1
#
_cell.length_a   1.000
_cell.length_b   1.000
_cell.length_c   1.000
_cell.angle_alpha   90.00
_cell.angle_beta   90.00
_cell.angle_gamma   90.00
#
_symmetry.space_group_name_H-M   'P 1'
#
loop_
_entity.id
_entity.type
_entity.pdbx_description
1 polymer ?
#
loop_
_entity_poly.entity_id
_entity_poly.type
_entity_poly.pdbx_seq_one_letter_code
_entity_poly.pdbx_strand_id
1 'polypeptide(L)'
;MADGSIFADESGEQGFQSEYYALTLVFHDQFNPVIPVFEDYEQLLRNAGLPDIPMHASPLLNGHDDYQRLAISQRKRLLAYFMSMLHKLPVQYVTLIYRKAEYTTLEQLGMRIKRDIVNTVFDHLDSVSTLRCRQGLLRRRPESNHPGYPRRG
;
A
#
# COMPACT_ATOMS: atom_id res chain seq x y z
N MET A 1 -12.10 15.96 19.78
CA MET A 1 -10.87 15.96 18.95
C MET A 1 -10.70 14.53 18.47
N ALA A 2 -10.64 14.29 17.17
CA ALA A 2 -10.35 12.95 16.65
C ALA A 2 -8.88 12.65 16.94
N ASP A 3 -8.59 11.55 17.61
CA ASP A 3 -7.22 11.08 17.85
C ASP A 3 -6.85 10.16 16.68
N GLY A 4 -6.05 10.68 15.75
CA GLY A 4 -5.69 10.01 14.51
C GLY A 4 -4.19 9.83 14.42
N SER A 5 -3.75 8.64 14.02
CA SER A 5 -2.34 8.35 13.73
C SER A 5 -2.14 8.14 12.23
N ILE A 6 -0.98 8.57 11.73
CA ILE A 6 -0.56 8.37 10.34
C ILE A 6 0.79 7.68 10.36
N PHE A 7 0.89 6.56 9.66
CA PHE A 7 2.13 5.82 9.48
C PHE A 7 2.55 5.93 8.01
N ALA A 8 3.85 6.06 7.78
CA ALA A 8 4.44 6.12 6.45
C ALA A 8 5.39 4.93 6.26
N ASP A 9 5.27 4.27 5.11
CA ASP A 9 6.20 3.23 4.68
C ASP A 9 6.70 3.53 3.25
N GLU A 10 7.98 3.27 3.01
CA GLU A 10 8.67 3.62 1.78
C GLU A 10 9.21 2.37 1.09
N SER A 11 9.00 2.30 -0.22
CA SER A 11 9.56 1.25 -1.06
C SER A 11 10.27 1.84 -2.28
N GLY A 12 11.43 1.27 -2.58
CA GLY A 12 12.38 1.86 -3.51
C GLY A 12 13.37 2.74 -2.77
N GLU A 13 14.66 2.53 -3.04
CA GLU A 13 15.74 3.29 -2.40
C GLU A 13 15.67 4.79 -2.71
N GLN A 14 16.36 5.62 -1.92
CA GLN A 14 16.47 7.06 -2.19
C GLN A 14 17.30 7.39 -3.46
N GLY A 15 18.11 6.46 -3.96
CA GLY A 15 18.88 6.58 -5.21
C GLY A 15 18.04 6.34 -6.48
N PHE A 16 18.70 6.02 -7.60
CA PHE A 16 18.03 5.71 -8.88
C PHE A 16 18.18 4.24 -9.31
N GLN A 17 18.62 3.34 -8.42
CA GLN A 17 18.73 1.91 -8.74
C GLN A 17 17.35 1.25 -8.89
N SER A 18 16.32 1.74 -8.19
CA SER A 18 14.94 1.30 -8.40
C SER A 18 14.21 2.19 -9.40
N GLU A 19 13.45 1.59 -10.33
CA GLU A 19 12.67 2.35 -11.33
C GLU A 19 11.55 3.20 -10.69
N TYR A 20 10.97 2.68 -9.61
CA TYR A 20 9.87 3.31 -8.89
C TYR A 20 10.28 3.68 -7.47
N TYR A 21 9.66 4.74 -6.98
CA TYR A 21 9.56 5.10 -5.57
C TYR A 21 8.08 5.02 -5.18
N ALA A 22 7.76 4.28 -4.13
CA ALA A 22 6.41 4.19 -3.59
C ALA A 22 6.41 4.65 -2.14
N LEU A 23 5.42 5.47 -1.79
CA LEU A 23 5.15 5.92 -0.43
C LEU A 23 3.73 5.49 -0.07
N THR A 24 3.59 4.67 0.96
CA THR A 24 2.29 4.29 1.51
C THR A 24 2.03 5.08 2.78
N LEU A 25 0.88 5.76 2.83
CA LEU A 25 0.38 6.41 4.04
C LEU A 25 -0.77 5.58 4.59
N VAL A 26 -0.67 5.16 5.84
CA VAL A 26 -1.71 4.41 6.57
C VAL A 26 -2.30 5.32 7.63
N PHE A 27 -3.61 5.50 7.58
CA PHE A 27 -4.38 6.33 8.49
C PHE A 27 -5.18 5.44 9.42
N HIS A 28 -5.12 5.76 10.71
CA HIS A 28 -5.81 4.99 11.74
C HIS A 28 -6.50 5.93 12.73
N ASP A 29 -7.81 5.73 12.88
CA ASP A 29 -8.62 6.37 13.91
C ASP A 29 -8.49 5.58 15.21
N GLN A 30 -7.87 6.19 16.23
CA GLN A 30 -7.55 5.53 17.50
C GLN A 30 -8.80 5.13 18.31
N PHE A 31 -9.98 5.67 17.97
CA PHE A 31 -11.24 5.19 18.54
C PHE A 31 -11.61 3.77 18.07
N ASN A 32 -11.01 3.27 16.99
CA ASN A 32 -11.22 1.93 16.47
C ASN A 32 -9.97 1.08 16.71
N PRO A 33 -9.87 0.34 17.83
CA PRO A 33 -8.64 -0.35 18.20
C PRO A 33 -8.27 -1.47 17.22
N VAL A 34 -6.98 -1.62 16.94
CA VAL A 34 -6.43 -2.69 16.08
C VAL A 34 -6.15 -3.99 16.85
N ILE A 35 -5.95 -3.91 18.17
CA ILE A 35 -5.56 -5.05 19.02
C ILE A 35 -6.51 -6.25 18.88
N PRO A 36 -7.85 -6.09 18.91
CA PRO A 36 -8.76 -7.24 18.75
C PRO A 36 -8.57 -7.99 17.43
N VAL A 37 -8.21 -7.27 16.35
CA VAL A 37 -7.97 -7.89 15.03
C VAL A 37 -6.70 -8.76 15.05
N PHE A 38 -5.68 -8.34 15.80
CA PHE A 38 -4.46 -9.14 15.98
C PHE A 38 -4.71 -10.36 16.88
N GLU A 39 -5.41 -10.19 17.99
CA GLU A 39 -5.77 -11.30 18.90
C GLU A 39 -6.58 -12.38 18.17
N ASP A 40 -7.56 -11.99 17.36
CA ASP A 40 -8.34 -12.90 16.51
C ASP A 40 -7.46 -13.65 15.50
N TYR A 41 -6.50 -12.96 14.90
CA TYR A 41 -5.56 -13.54 13.93
C TYR A 41 -4.63 -14.56 14.58
N GLU A 42 -4.03 -14.21 15.71
CA GLU A 42 -3.18 -15.14 16.46
C GLU A 42 -3.97 -16.35 16.94
N GLN A 43 -5.22 -16.16 17.40
CA GLN A 43 -6.08 -17.27 17.79
C GLN A 43 -6.44 -18.16 16.60
N LEU A 44 -6.67 -17.56 15.43
CA LEU A 44 -6.90 -18.31 14.18
C LEU A 44 -5.68 -19.16 13.80
N LEU A 45 -4.47 -18.63 13.94
CA LEU A 45 -3.23 -19.39 13.73
C LEU A 45 -3.08 -20.56 14.72
N ARG A 46 -3.31 -20.30 16.01
CA ARG A 46 -3.26 -21.32 17.08
C ARG A 46 -4.24 -22.45 16.81
N ASN A 47 -5.51 -22.12 16.50
CA ASN A 47 -6.55 -23.10 16.18
C ASN A 47 -6.21 -23.93 14.92
N ALA A 48 -5.46 -23.33 13.99
CA ALA A 48 -5.05 -23.95 12.74
C ALA A 48 -3.79 -24.81 12.84
N GLY A 49 -3.10 -24.81 13.99
CA GLY A 49 -1.78 -25.42 14.17
C GLY A 49 -0.71 -24.79 13.29
N LEU A 50 -0.84 -23.50 12.97
CA LEU A 50 0.12 -22.75 12.16
C LEU A 50 1.04 -21.91 13.07
N PRO A 51 2.32 -21.73 12.69
CA PRO A 51 3.22 -20.90 13.46
C PRO A 51 2.87 -19.42 13.28
N ASP A 52 3.13 -18.63 14.32
CA ASP A 52 3.01 -17.18 14.28
C ASP A 52 4.34 -16.56 13.83
N ILE A 53 4.54 -16.50 12.52
CA ILE A 53 5.73 -15.95 11.87
C ILE A 53 5.33 -14.59 11.28
N PRO A 54 6.07 -13.49 11.57
CA PRO A 54 5.85 -12.21 10.92
C PRO A 54 5.80 -12.35 9.40
N MET A 55 4.86 -11.66 8.73
CA MET A 55 4.68 -11.84 7.29
C MET A 55 5.88 -11.29 6.52
N HIS A 56 6.59 -12.18 5.83
CA HIS A 56 7.58 -11.81 4.84
C HIS A 56 7.26 -12.49 3.50
N ALA A 57 6.74 -11.71 2.55
CA ALA A 57 6.13 -12.22 1.33
C ALA A 57 7.08 -13.09 0.48
N SER A 58 8.31 -12.62 0.21
CA SER A 58 9.24 -13.36 -0.65
C SER A 58 9.64 -14.72 -0.05
N PRO A 59 10.09 -14.81 1.22
CA PRO A 59 10.36 -16.11 1.84
C PRO A 59 9.11 -16.98 2.01
N LEU A 60 7.95 -16.41 2.29
CA LEU A 60 6.69 -17.16 2.39
C LEU A 60 6.33 -17.85 1.07
N LEU A 61 6.42 -17.12 -0.03
CA LEU A 61 6.09 -17.63 -1.37
C LEU A 61 7.11 -18.67 -1.84
N ASN A 62 8.40 -18.43 -1.59
CA ASN A 62 9.48 -19.31 -2.05
C ASN A 62 9.78 -20.48 -1.09
N GLY A 63 9.35 -20.38 0.17
CA GLY A 63 9.62 -21.39 1.20
C GLY A 63 11.03 -21.27 1.76
N HIS A 64 11.52 -20.05 1.90
CA HIS A 64 12.84 -19.74 2.47
C HIS A 64 12.70 -19.26 3.91
N ASP A 65 13.85 -19.03 4.55
CA ASP A 65 13.97 -18.56 5.95
C ASP A 65 13.07 -19.34 6.92
N ASP A 66 12.28 -18.63 7.73
CA ASP A 66 11.40 -19.22 8.75
C ASP A 66 10.31 -20.15 8.16
N TYR A 67 10.10 -20.13 6.84
CA TYR A 67 9.09 -20.94 6.16
C TYR A 67 9.64 -22.24 5.56
N GLN A 68 10.95 -22.51 5.67
CA GLN A 68 11.60 -23.71 5.06
C GLN A 68 10.99 -25.03 5.52
N ARG A 69 10.49 -25.07 6.76
CA ARG A 69 9.92 -26.29 7.36
C ARG A 69 8.42 -26.44 7.13
N LEU A 70 7.79 -25.53 6.40
CA LEU A 70 6.35 -25.54 6.18
C LEU A 70 5.97 -26.11 4.81
N ALA A 71 4.98 -26.98 4.82
CA ALA A 71 4.38 -27.48 3.59
C ALA A 71 3.74 -26.32 2.79
N ILE A 72 3.66 -26.48 1.45
CA ILE A 72 3.04 -25.49 0.57
C ILE A 72 1.60 -25.17 1.01
N SER A 73 0.85 -26.16 1.49
CA SER A 73 -0.50 -25.97 2.03
C SER A 73 -0.53 -25.06 3.26
N GLN A 74 0.43 -25.21 4.18
CA GLN A 74 0.55 -24.36 5.37
C GLN A 74 0.92 -22.92 4.97
N ARG A 75 1.89 -22.74 4.05
CA ARG A 75 2.29 -21.42 3.54
C ARG A 75 1.14 -20.68 2.85
N LYS A 76 0.33 -21.39 2.05
CA LYS A 76 -0.89 -20.84 1.45
C LYS A 76 -1.91 -20.39 2.50
N ARG A 77 -2.10 -21.18 3.56
CA ARG A 77 -3.01 -20.83 4.67
C ARG A 77 -2.52 -19.61 5.46
N LEU A 78 -1.22 -19.52 5.74
CA LEU A 78 -0.61 -18.34 6.37
C LEU A 78 -0.90 -17.08 5.55
N LEU A 79 -0.64 -17.12 4.24
CA LEU A 79 -0.94 -15.99 3.35
C LEU A 79 -2.44 -15.63 3.38
N ALA A 80 -3.33 -16.63 3.29
CA ALA A 80 -4.77 -16.40 3.30
C ALA A 80 -5.26 -15.78 4.61
N TYR A 81 -4.79 -16.25 5.76
CA TYR A 81 -5.18 -15.72 7.07
C TYR A 81 -4.63 -14.31 7.29
N PHE A 82 -3.39 -14.06 6.89
CA PHE A 82 -2.81 -12.72 6.94
C PHE A 82 -3.61 -11.73 6.09
N MET A 83 -3.94 -12.09 4.84
CA MET A 83 -4.77 -11.24 3.97
C MET A 83 -6.18 -11.03 4.54
N SER A 84 -6.77 -12.05 5.16
CA SER A 84 -8.06 -11.92 5.84
C SER A 84 -7.99 -10.99 7.05
N MET A 85 -6.88 -10.97 7.79
CA MET A 85 -6.65 -10.05 8.91
C MET A 85 -6.51 -8.61 8.41
N LEU A 86 -5.72 -8.39 7.36
CA LEU A 86 -5.53 -7.06 6.76
C LEU A 86 -6.86 -6.42 6.35
N HIS A 87 -7.79 -7.18 5.77
CA HIS A 87 -9.11 -6.66 5.38
C HIS A 87 -10.02 -6.29 6.56
N LYS A 88 -9.72 -6.76 7.77
CA LYS A 88 -10.47 -6.44 8.99
C LYS A 88 -9.87 -5.27 9.76
N LEU A 89 -8.64 -4.86 9.46
CA LEU A 89 -8.01 -3.75 10.16
C LEU A 89 -8.81 -2.46 9.91
N PRO A 90 -9.16 -1.70 10.97
CA PRO A 90 -9.89 -0.45 10.86
C PRO A 90 -8.97 0.69 10.41
N VAL A 91 -8.26 0.51 9.31
CA VAL A 91 -7.30 1.46 8.75
C VAL A 91 -7.69 1.84 7.33
N GLN A 92 -7.31 3.04 6.92
CA GLN A 92 -7.34 3.46 5.53
C GLN A 92 -5.90 3.61 5.04
N TYR A 93 -5.65 3.41 3.76
CA TYR A 93 -4.31 3.65 3.23
C TYR A 93 -4.38 4.22 1.81
N VAL A 94 -3.33 4.94 1.45
CA VAL A 94 -3.05 5.31 0.06
C VAL A 94 -1.61 4.96 -0.26
N THR A 95 -1.36 4.51 -1.49
CA THR A 95 -0.01 4.33 -2.01
C THR A 95 0.22 5.29 -3.16
N LEU A 96 1.19 6.18 -3.00
CA LEU A 96 1.66 7.12 -4.00
C LEU A 96 2.85 6.50 -4.72
N ILE A 97 2.75 6.31 -6.03
CA ILE A 97 3.79 5.67 -6.85
C ILE A 97 4.36 6.69 -7.83
N TYR A 98 5.68 6.80 -7.84
CA TYR A 98 6.42 7.73 -8.67
C TYR A 98 7.41 6.96 -9.53
N ARG A 99 7.37 7.17 -10.84
CA ARG A 99 8.39 6.66 -11.75
C ARG A 99 9.57 7.63 -11.76
N LYS A 100 10.75 7.19 -11.29
CA LYS A 100 11.88 8.10 -11.07
C LYS A 100 12.39 8.74 -12.36
N ALA A 101 12.26 8.05 -13.49
CA ALA A 101 12.62 8.54 -14.81
C ALA A 101 11.82 9.78 -15.28
N GLU A 102 10.71 10.11 -14.62
CA GLU A 102 9.92 11.32 -14.94
C GLU A 102 10.47 12.60 -14.30
N TYR A 103 11.50 12.48 -13.47
CA TYR A 103 12.09 13.59 -12.71
C TYR A 103 13.57 13.73 -13.07
N THR A 104 14.01 14.98 -13.29
CA THR A 104 15.41 15.26 -13.63
C THR A 104 16.31 15.23 -12.39
N THR A 105 15.77 15.59 -11.24
CA THR A 105 16.51 15.63 -9.96
C THR A 105 15.69 15.04 -8.83
N LEU A 106 16.37 14.54 -7.78
CA LEU A 106 15.72 14.07 -6.55
C LEU A 106 14.94 15.19 -5.85
N GLU A 107 15.36 16.45 -6.00
CA GLU A 107 14.65 17.60 -5.47
C GLU A 107 13.27 17.79 -6.12
N GLN A 108 13.17 17.62 -7.45
CA GLN A 108 11.89 17.67 -8.15
C GLN A 108 10.94 16.57 -7.70
N LEU A 109 11.47 15.35 -7.52
CA LEU A 109 10.71 14.23 -6.95
C LEU A 109 10.26 14.54 -5.52
N GLY A 110 11.16 15.06 -4.67
CA GLY A 110 10.85 15.43 -3.29
C GLY A 110 9.78 16.52 -3.17
N MET A 111 9.82 17.55 -4.03
CA MET A 111 8.77 18.57 -4.09
C MET A 111 7.41 17.99 -4.50
N ARG A 112 7.41 17.05 -5.45
CA ARG A 112 6.19 16.34 -5.86
C ARG A 112 5.62 15.49 -4.73
N ILE A 113 6.47 14.68 -4.08
CA ILE A 113 6.09 13.85 -2.93
C ILE A 113 5.49 14.72 -1.82
N LYS A 114 6.18 15.81 -1.45
CA LYS A 114 5.71 16.74 -0.41
C LYS A 114 4.32 17.28 -0.73
N ARG A 115 4.08 17.72 -1.97
CA ARG A 115 2.78 18.22 -2.40
C ARG A 115 1.69 17.14 -2.29
N ASP A 116 1.98 15.93 -2.74
CA ASP A 116 1.00 14.83 -2.74
C ASP A 116 0.70 14.33 -1.32
N ILE A 117 1.70 14.28 -0.42
CA ILE A 117 1.49 14.01 1.01
C ILE A 117 0.54 15.05 1.61
N VAL A 118 0.83 16.34 1.41
CA VAL A 118 0.01 17.43 1.96
C VAL A 118 -1.44 17.30 1.50
N ASN A 119 -1.68 17.15 0.19
CA ASN A 119 -3.04 17.00 -0.34
C ASN A 119 -3.73 15.76 0.23
N THR A 120 -3.03 14.63 0.29
CA THR A 120 -3.61 13.37 0.82
C THR A 120 -4.01 13.51 2.28
N VAL A 121 -3.14 14.08 3.12
CA VAL A 121 -3.43 14.23 4.55
C VAL A 121 -4.61 15.17 4.75
N PHE A 122 -4.69 16.28 4.01
CA PHE A 122 -5.85 17.19 4.09
C PHE A 122 -7.14 16.53 3.58
N ASP A 123 -7.10 15.85 2.44
CA ASP A 123 -8.26 15.12 1.91
C ASP A 123 -8.76 14.06 2.91
N HIS A 124 -7.83 13.39 3.61
CA HIS A 124 -8.19 12.40 4.62
C HIS A 124 -8.83 13.05 5.84
N LEU A 125 -8.26 14.13 6.37
CA LEU A 125 -8.84 14.89 7.49
C LEU A 125 -10.26 15.38 7.17
N ASP A 126 -10.50 15.83 5.93
CA ASP A 126 -11.82 16.23 5.47
C ASP A 126 -12.77 15.01 5.34
N SER A 127 -12.26 13.86 4.90
CA SER A 127 -13.03 12.62 4.74
C SER A 127 -13.44 11.93 6.05
N VAL A 128 -12.77 12.21 7.18
CA VAL A 128 -13.22 11.75 8.52
C VAL A 128 -14.63 12.31 8.83
N SER A 129 -15.07 13.37 8.14
CA SER A 129 -16.45 13.87 8.21
C SER A 129 -17.41 13.24 7.18
N THR A 130 -16.94 12.50 6.17
CA THR A 130 -17.78 11.82 5.16
C THR A 130 -17.01 10.69 4.45
N LEU A 131 -17.27 9.44 4.84
CA LEU A 131 -16.72 8.23 4.22
C LEU A 131 -17.04 8.13 2.71
N ARG A 132 -16.04 8.29 1.83
CA ARG A 132 -16.05 7.69 0.48
C ARG A 132 -14.65 7.27 0.03
N CYS A 133 -14.51 5.99 -0.28
CA CYS A 133 -13.43 5.45 -1.10
C CYS A 133 -13.46 6.09 -2.50
N ARG A 134 -12.38 6.73 -2.94
CA ARG A 134 -12.19 7.17 -4.33
C ARG A 134 -11.03 6.42 -4.98
N GLN A 135 -11.38 5.46 -5.83
CA GLN A 135 -10.55 5.12 -7.00
C GLN A 135 -10.54 6.32 -7.96
N GLY A 136 -9.35 6.74 -8.40
CA GLY A 136 -9.20 7.52 -9.62
C GLY A 136 -8.34 8.77 -9.49
N LEU A 137 -7.02 8.59 -9.63
CA LEU A 137 -6.16 9.67 -10.12
C LEU A 137 -5.02 9.16 -11.01
N LEU A 138 -5.34 8.23 -11.91
CA LEU A 138 -4.64 8.15 -13.20
C LEU A 138 -5.27 9.20 -14.13
N ARG A 139 -4.86 10.46 -13.98
CA ARG A 139 -5.14 11.48 -15.00
C ARG A 139 -4.32 11.13 -16.24
N ARG A 140 -4.99 10.59 -17.26
CA ARG A 140 -4.48 10.53 -18.64
C ARG A 140 -4.07 11.96 -19.07
N ARG A 141 -2.88 12.10 -19.65
CA ARG A 141 -2.52 13.29 -20.42
C ARG A 141 -3.49 13.44 -21.60
N PRO A 142 -3.88 14.65 -22.01
CA PRO A 142 -4.63 14.83 -23.25
C PRO A 142 -3.74 14.47 -24.44
N GLU A 143 -4.27 13.63 -25.33
CA GLU A 143 -3.64 13.26 -26.60
C GLU A 143 -3.37 14.53 -27.42
N SER A 144 -2.12 14.65 -27.88
CA SER A 144 -1.67 15.67 -28.81
C SER A 144 -2.35 15.46 -30.17
N ASN A 145 -3.09 16.46 -30.62
CA ASN A 145 -3.70 16.54 -31.94
C ASN A 145 -2.59 16.65 -33.01
N HIS A 146 -2.43 15.63 -33.85
CA HIS A 146 -1.65 15.71 -35.10
C HIS A 146 -2.56 15.49 -36.31
N PRO A 147 -2.38 16.28 -37.40
CA PRO A 147 -3.32 16.32 -38.52
C PRO A 147 -3.13 15.14 -39.48
N GLY A 148 -4.24 14.75 -40.11
CA GLY A 148 -4.43 13.46 -40.75
C GLY A 148 -3.76 13.23 -42.10
N TYR A 149 -3.81 11.96 -42.50
CA TYR A 149 -3.53 11.50 -43.86
C TYR A 149 -4.85 11.04 -44.53
N PRO A 150 -5.09 11.39 -45.81
CA PRO A 150 -6.30 11.01 -46.52
C PRO A 150 -6.23 9.54 -47.00
N ARG A 151 -7.37 8.84 -46.94
CA ARG A 151 -7.55 7.52 -47.55
C ARG A 151 -7.76 7.66 -49.06
N ARG A 152 -7.03 6.83 -49.82
CA ARG A 152 -7.10 6.69 -51.28
C ARG A 152 -8.47 6.19 -51.73
N GLY A 153 -8.95 6.73 -52.86
CA GLY A 153 -9.79 6.00 -53.81
C GLY A 153 -8.94 5.20 -54.78
#